data_AF-A0A925F835-F1
#
_entry.id   AF-A0A925F835-F1
#
_cell.length_a   1.000
_cell.length_b   1.000
_cell.length_c   1.000
_cell.angle_alpha   90.00
_cell.angle_beta   90.00
_cell.angle_gamma   90.00
#
_symmetry.space_group_name_H-M   'P 1'
#
loop_
_entity.id
_entity.type
_entity.pdbx_description
1 polymer ?
#
loop_
_entity_poly.entity_id
_entity_poly.type
_entity_poly.pdbx_seq_one_letter_code
_entity_poly.pdbx_strand_id
1 'polypeptide(L)' 'MLPSLIDFLGHIQIELDFILRASAGLSSEEFLADEIRTRAVVRSLEIIGEASKRVPEAFRFAHPQFA' A
#
# COMPACT_ATOMS: atom_id res chain seq x y z
N MET A 1 -6.16 -19.03 -11.78
CA MET A 1 -4.86 -19.31 -11.12
C MET A 1 -4.84 -18.55 -9.81
N LEU A 2 -4.20 -19.09 -8.77
CA LEU A 2 -3.97 -18.32 -7.54
C LEU A 2 -3.01 -17.16 -7.86
N PRO A 3 -3.20 -15.95 -7.29
CA PRO A 3 -2.27 -14.84 -7.51
C PRO A 3 -0.87 -15.25 -7.07
N SER A 4 0.11 -14.93 -7.91
CA SER A 4 1.53 -15.13 -7.62
C SER A 4 2.03 -14.07 -6.64
N LEU A 5 3.19 -14.30 -6.02
CA LEU A 5 3.86 -13.28 -5.20
C LEU A 5 4.09 -11.97 -5.98
N ILE A 6 4.37 -12.07 -7.28
CA ILE A 6 4.57 -10.91 -8.17
C ILE A 6 3.27 -10.09 -8.27
N ASP A 7 2.11 -10.74 -8.33
CA ASP A 7 0.83 -10.05 -8.39
C ASP A 7 0.55 -9.26 -7.09
N PHE A 8 0.90 -9.82 -5.93
CA PHE A 8 0.77 -9.11 -4.65
C PHE A 8 1.71 -7.90 -4.54
N LEU A 9 2.96 -8.05 -4.98
CA LEU A 9 3.90 -6.92 -5.04
C LEU A 9 3.42 -5.84 -6.01
N GLY A 10 2.83 -6.24 -7.14
CA GLY A 10 2.21 -5.33 -8.10
C GLY A 10 1.04 -4.55 -7.50
N HIS A 11 0.15 -5.20 -6.74
CA HIS A 11 -0.92 -4.52 -6.02
C HIS A 11 -0.37 -3.49 -5.03
N ILE A 12 0.65 -3.86 -4.25
CA ILE A 12 1.29 -2.94 -3.31
C ILE A 12 1.85 -1.71 -4.03
N GLN A 13 2.56 -1.92 -5.14
CA GLN A 13 3.14 -0.83 -5.92
C GLN A 13 2.08 0.15 -6.46
N ILE A 14 0.99 -0.38 -7.04
CA ILE A 14 -0.10 0.43 -7.59
C ILE A 14 -0.74 1.31 -6.51
N GLU A 15 -0.99 0.73 -5.33
CA GLU A 15 -1.61 1.46 -4.22
C GLU A 15 -0.67 2.51 -3.62
N LEU A 16 0.64 2.23 -3.52
CA LEU A 16 1.63 3.22 -3.10
C LEU A 16 1.71 4.41 -4.08
N ASP A 17 1.73 4.13 -5.38
CA ASP A 17 1.73 5.17 -6.41
C ASP A 17 0.44 6.02 -6.38
N PHE A 18 -0.69 5.43 -6.03
CA PHE A 18 -1.91 6.18 -5.78
C PHE A 18 -1.77 7.09 -4.56
N ILE A 19 -1.32 6.57 -3.41
CA ILE A 19 -1.17 7.35 -2.17
C ILE A 19 -0.23 8.54 -2.37
N LEU A 20 0.92 8.33 -3.02
CA LEU A 20 1.88 9.39 -3.32
C LEU A 20 1.26 10.50 -4.18
N ARG A 21 0.54 10.14 -5.24
CA ARG A 21 -0.13 11.14 -6.09
C ARG A 21 -1.29 11.84 -5.38
N ALA A 22 -2.07 11.09 -4.59
CA ALA A 22 -3.23 11.61 -3.89
C ALA A 22 -2.85 12.56 -2.74
N SER A 23 -1.65 12.42 -2.17
CA SER A 23 -1.15 13.25 -1.07
C SER A 23 -0.15 14.33 -1.52
N ALA A 24 0.27 14.32 -2.78
CA ALA A 24 1.32 15.23 -3.27
C ALA A 24 0.92 16.70 -3.13
N GLY A 25 1.80 17.50 -2.52
CA GLY A 25 1.63 18.94 -2.41
C GLY A 25 0.55 19.40 -1.43
N LEU A 26 -0.04 18.48 -0.65
CA LEU A 26 -1.00 18.81 0.40
C LEU A 26 -0.30 18.92 1.75
N SER A 27 -0.71 19.90 2.56
CA SER A 27 -0.49 19.85 3.99
C SER A 27 -1.30 18.73 4.64
N SER A 28 -0.94 18.37 5.87
CA SER A 28 -1.70 17.36 6.64
C SER A 28 -3.14 17.81 6.89
N GLU A 29 -3.36 19.09 7.16
CA GLU A 29 -4.70 19.67 7.35
C GLU A 29 -5.56 19.59 6.08
N GLU A 30 -4.99 19.97 4.93
CA GLU A 30 -5.69 19.88 3.63
C GLU A 30 -6.00 18.45 3.22
N PHE A 31 -5.12 17.51 3.56
CA PHE A 31 -5.35 16.09 3.32
C PHE A 31 -6.51 15.57 4.17
N LEU A 32 -6.51 15.85 5.47
CA LEU A 32 -7.53 15.38 6.42
C LEU A 32 -8.89 16.04 6.23
N ALA A 33 -8.93 17.25 5.65
CA ALA A 33 -10.18 17.95 5.34
C ALA A 33 -10.97 17.32 4.17
N ASP A 34 -10.32 16.54 3.30
CA ASP A 34 -10.99 15.83 2.20
C ASP A 34 -11.32 14.39 2.62
N GLU A 35 -12.58 14.18 3.00
CA GLU A 35 -13.08 12.90 3.50
C GLU A 35 -13.07 11.78 2.43
N ILE A 36 -13.25 12.13 1.15
CA ILE A 36 -13.23 11.15 0.05
C ILE A 36 -11.80 10.67 -0.17
N ARG A 37 -10.86 11.61 -0.27
CA ARG A 37 -9.44 11.30 -0.43
C ARG A 37 -8.90 10.50 0.75
N THR A 38 -9.24 10.91 1.98
CA THR A 38 -8.82 10.22 3.19
C THR A 38 -9.31 8.77 3.18
N ARG A 39 -10.58 8.52 2.84
CA ARG A 39 -11.12 7.16 2.69
C ARG A 39 -10.46 6.37 1.58
N ALA A 40 -10.15 6.99 0.45
CA ALA A 40 -9.44 6.33 -0.65
C ALA A 40 -8.04 5.88 -0.23
N VAL A 41 -7.28 6.73 0.47
CA VAL A 41 -5.95 6.37 0.99
C VAL A 41 -6.03 5.28 2.06
N VAL A 42 -7.00 5.36 2.98
CA VAL A 42 -7.24 4.27 3.95
C VAL A 42 -7.50 2.96 3.23
N ARG A 43 -8.33 2.96 2.18
CA ARG A 43 -8.60 1.76 1.39
C ARG A 43 -7.34 1.21 0.71
N SER A 44 -6.50 2.07 0.15
CA SER A 44 -5.21 1.67 -0.43
C SER A 44 -4.30 1.02 0.61
N LEU A 45 -4.24 1.57 1.83
CA LEU A 45 -3.46 0.98 2.93
C LEU A 45 -3.99 -0.40 3.35
N GLU A 46 -5.31 -0.61 3.36
CA GLU A 46 -5.90 -1.94 3.63
C GLU A 46 -5.50 -2.97 2.58
N ILE A 47 -5.53 -2.59 1.29
CA ILE A 47 -5.13 -3.46 0.17
C ILE A 47 -3.65 -3.82 0.28
N ILE A 48 -2.79 -2.83 0.57
CA ILE A 48 -1.36 -3.04 0.82
C ILE A 48 -1.17 -4.02 2.00
N GLY A 49 -1.89 -3.82 3.10
CA GLY A 49 -1.82 -4.68 4.28
C GLY A 49 -2.21 -6.12 3.99
N GLU A 50 -3.27 -6.35 3.21
CA GLU A 50 -3.69 -7.70 2.83
C GLU A 50 -2.71 -8.37 1.86
N ALA A 51 -2.19 -7.63 0.88
CA ALA A 51 -1.16 -8.14 -0.04
C ALA A 51 0.15 -8.48 0.71
N SER A 52 0.53 -7.66 1.69
CA SER A 52 1.74 -7.86 2.50
C SER A 52 1.70 -9.15 3.31
N LYS A 53 0.53 -9.58 3.81
CA LYS A 53 0.36 -10.88 4.51
C LYS A 53 0.63 -12.08 3.61
N ARG A 54 0.52 -11.91 2.29
CA ARG A 54 0.73 -12.98 1.30
C ARG A 54 2.20 -13.13 0.91
N VAL A 55 3.07 -12.22 1.36
CA VAL A 55 4.51 -12.33 1.19
C VAL A 55 5.05 -13.45 2.10
N PRO A 56 5.68 -14.50 1.55
CA PRO A 56 6.18 -15.63 2.34
C PRO A 56 7.17 -15.19 3.42
N GLU A 57 7.13 -15.84 4.58
CA GLU A 57 8.08 -15.59 5.68
C GLU A 57 9.53 -15.77 5.25
N ALA A 58 9.82 -16.78 4.44
CA ALA A 58 11.17 -17.01 3.91
C ALA A 58 11.71 -15.79 3.14
N PHE A 59 10.84 -15.07 2.42
CA PHE A 59 11.22 -13.83 1.73
C PHE A 59 11.47 -12.69 2.72
N ARG A 60 10.64 -12.55 3.76
CA ARG A 60 10.83 -11.56 4.84
C ARG A 60 12.13 -11.79 5.62
N PHE A 61 12.44 -13.05 5.97
CA PHE A 61 13.69 -13.40 6.65
C PHE A 61 14.94 -13.22 5.79
N ALA A 62 14.82 -13.38 4.46
CA ALA A 62 15.91 -13.08 3.53
C ALA A 62 16.15 -11.56 3.36
N HIS A 63 15.18 -10.73 3.74
CA HIS A 63 15.23 -9.28 3.63
C HIS A 63 14.83 -8.58 4.94
N PRO A 64 15.61 -8.75 6.02
CA PRO A 64 15.28 -8.22 7.35
C PRO A 64 15.24 -6.69 7.43
N GLN A 65 15.79 -5.98 6.44
CA GLN A 65 15.64 -4.53 6.33
C GLN A 65 14.19 -4.07 6.10
N PHE A 66 13.28 -5.00 5.77
CA PHE A 66 11.85 -4.76 5.58
C PHE A 66 10.98 -5.54 6.59
N ALA A 67 11.58 -6.15 7.62
CA ALA A 67 10.90 -6.92 8.65
C ALA A 67 10.43 -6.05 9.83
#